data_AF-A0AAV0M2N8-F1
#
_entry.id   AF-A0AAV0M2N8-F1
#
_cell.length_a   1.000
_cell.length_b   1.000
_cell.length_c   1.000
_cell.angle_alpha   90.00
_cell.angle_beta   90.00
_cell.angle_gamma   90.00
#
_symmetry.space_group_name_H-M   'P 1'
#
loop_
_entity.id
_entity.type
_entity.pdbx_description
1 polymer ?
#
loop_
_entity_poly.entity_id
_entity_poly.type
_entity_poly.pdbx_seq_one_letter_code
_entity_poly.pdbx_strand_id
1 'polypeptide(L)'
;MTTNRRPPPLAFLCLVSVLCLLSSPSLASSAKRHYVVYLGGHNHGGSSATEADLQAVTDSHHDLLATHLGDMEKAKNAIRYSYTRHINGFTAVLDAEEAARIAKHPGVVSVFPDRMKKLHTTNSWDFMLLNKEIEIPSGKIWKAARFGENVIIGNLDSG
;
A
#
# COMPACT_ATOMS: atom_id res chain seq x y z
N MET A 1 -41.23 15.49 -48.67
CA MET A 1 -39.98 16.28 -48.52
C MET A 1 -38.84 15.30 -48.23
N THR A 2 -38.24 14.72 -49.28
CA THR A 2 -37.20 13.68 -49.18
C THR A 2 -35.83 14.34 -49.14
N THR A 3 -35.12 14.24 -48.02
CA THR A 3 -33.78 14.81 -47.88
C THR A 3 -32.77 13.87 -48.54
N ASN A 4 -32.21 14.31 -49.66
CA ASN A 4 -31.21 13.58 -50.42
C ASN A 4 -29.85 13.72 -49.71
N ARG A 5 -29.52 12.78 -48.82
CA ARG A 5 -28.22 12.77 -48.14
C ARG A 5 -27.17 12.20 -49.08
N ARG A 6 -26.28 13.06 -49.59
CA ARG A 6 -25.12 12.63 -50.37
C ARG A 6 -24.20 11.77 -49.48
N PRO A 7 -23.68 10.63 -49.98
CA PRO A 7 -22.73 9.83 -49.24
C PRO A 7 -21.45 10.63 -48.96
N PRO A 8 -20.77 10.37 -47.83
CA PRO A 8 -19.53 11.06 -47.51
C PRO A 8 -18.49 10.80 -48.61
N PRO A 9 -17.67 11.80 -48.97
CA PRO A 9 -16.65 11.63 -50.00
C PRO A 9 -15.63 10.57 -49.57
N LEU A 10 -15.13 9.77 -50.53
CA LEU A 10 -14.11 8.72 -50.29
C LEU A 10 -12.90 9.22 -49.48
N ALA A 11 -12.51 10.48 -49.67
CA ALA A 11 -11.45 11.13 -48.91
C ALA A 11 -11.74 11.19 -47.39
N PHE A 12 -13.01 11.37 -47.00
CA PHE A 12 -13.43 11.40 -45.60
C PHE A 12 -13.35 10.00 -44.97
N LEU A 13 -13.73 8.95 -45.72
CA LEU A 13 -13.58 7.56 -45.28
C LEU A 13 -12.09 7.18 -45.13
N CYS A 14 -11.23 7.59 -46.07
CA CYS A 14 -9.79 7.39 -45.96
C CYS A 14 -9.19 8.13 -44.76
N LEU A 15 -9.60 9.38 -44.51
CA LEU A 15 -9.13 10.16 -43.37
C LEU A 15 -9.50 9.51 -42.04
N VAL A 16 -10.75 9.04 -41.89
CA VAL A 16 -11.20 8.34 -40.68
C VAL A 16 -10.45 7.02 -40.51
N SER A 17 -10.24 6.25 -41.58
CA SER A 17 -9.45 5.01 -41.53
C SER A 17 -8.01 5.27 -41.09
N VAL A 18 -7.36 6.32 -41.59
CA VAL A 18 -5.99 6.69 -41.20
C VAL A 18 -5.95 7.13 -39.73
N LEU A 19 -6.94 7.90 -39.28
CA LEU A 19 -7.06 8.32 -37.87
C LEU A 19 -7.27 7.13 -36.91
N CYS A 20 -8.04 6.12 -37.34
CA CYS A 20 -8.23 4.86 -36.59
C CYS A 20 -6.95 4.01 -36.52
N LEU A 21 -6.11 4.03 -37.56
CA LEU A 21 -4.82 3.32 -37.56
C LEU A 21 -3.76 4.04 -36.72
N LEU A 22 -3.82 5.38 -36.67
CA LEU A 22 -2.98 6.23 -35.82
C LEU A 22 -3.36 6.12 -34.33
N SER A 23 -4.61 5.77 -34.02
CA SER A 23 -5.07 5.43 -32.67
C SER A 23 -4.84 3.94 -32.39
N SER A 24 -3.61 3.49 -32.62
CA SER A 24 -3.16 2.25 -31.98
C SER A 24 -3.28 2.46 -30.47
N PRO A 25 -3.97 1.59 -29.72
CA PRO A 25 -3.84 1.62 -28.27
C PRO A 25 -2.35 1.45 -28.00
N SER A 26 -1.75 2.48 -27.39
CA SER A 26 -0.42 2.32 -26.80
C SER A 26 -0.50 1.06 -25.98
N LEU A 27 0.33 0.05 -26.28
CA LEU A 27 0.66 -0.96 -25.28
C LEU A 27 1.21 -0.11 -24.14
N ALA A 28 0.36 0.16 -23.15
CA ALA A 28 0.79 0.80 -21.93
C ALA A 28 1.83 -0.16 -21.39
N SER A 29 3.11 0.21 -21.51
CA SER A 29 4.16 -0.42 -20.72
C SER A 29 3.65 -0.35 -19.29
N SER A 30 3.31 -1.51 -18.72
CA SER A 30 2.64 -1.58 -17.42
C SER A 30 3.65 -1.11 -16.39
N ALA A 31 3.64 0.20 -16.14
CA ALA A 31 4.70 0.87 -15.42
C ALA A 31 4.75 0.30 -14.01
N LYS A 32 5.90 -0.28 -13.64
CA LYS A 32 6.09 -0.83 -12.31
C LYS A 32 6.02 0.27 -11.25
N ARG A 33 5.28 0.01 -10.19
CA ARG A 33 5.03 0.91 -9.06
C ARG A 33 5.14 0.13 -7.76
N HIS A 34 5.31 0.85 -6.65
CA HIS A 34 5.24 0.25 -5.34
C HIS A 34 3.77 -0.07 -4.99
N TYR A 35 3.53 -1.30 -4.56
CA TYR A 35 2.26 -1.77 -4.03
C TYR A 35 2.47 -2.36 -2.64
N VAL A 36 1.47 -2.19 -1.78
CA VAL A 36 1.34 -2.90 -0.51
C VAL A 36 0.44 -4.11 -0.73
N VAL A 37 0.92 -5.29 -0.36
CA VAL A 37 0.14 -6.53 -0.28
C VAL A 37 -0.12 -6.79 1.20
N TYR A 38 -1.38 -6.65 1.62
CA TYR A 38 -1.81 -6.82 3.00
C TYR A 38 -2.45 -8.21 3.20
N LEU A 39 -1.93 -8.96 4.17
CA LEU A 39 -2.30 -10.35 4.48
C LEU A 39 -3.06 -10.48 5.81
N GLY A 40 -3.31 -9.36 6.51
CA GLY A 40 -4.03 -9.36 7.79
C GLY A 40 -3.10 -9.22 9.00
N GLY A 41 -3.50 -9.83 10.13
CA GLY A 41 -2.69 -9.92 11.33
C GLY A 41 -1.89 -11.22 11.38
N HIS A 42 -0.86 -11.26 12.21
CA HIS A 42 -0.10 -12.48 12.48
C HIS A 42 -0.73 -13.30 13.60
N ASN A 43 -0.63 -14.63 13.48
CA ASN A 43 -1.02 -15.56 14.54
C ASN A 43 0.15 -15.95 15.44
N HIS A 44 1.39 -15.60 15.07
CA HIS A 44 2.53 -15.72 15.98
C HIS A 44 2.39 -14.65 17.08
N GLY A 45 2.89 -14.95 18.29
CA GLY A 45 2.52 -14.31 19.56
C GLY A 45 2.87 -12.83 19.76
N GLY A 46 2.74 -11.99 18.73
CA GLY A 46 2.96 -10.56 18.75
C GLY A 46 4.37 -10.21 19.24
N SER A 47 4.45 -9.59 20.41
CA SER A 47 5.70 -9.13 21.02
C SER A 47 6.66 -10.25 21.45
N SER A 48 6.22 -11.52 21.45
CA SER A 48 7.03 -12.68 21.82
C SER A 48 7.58 -13.45 20.61
N ALA A 49 7.37 -12.96 19.38
CA ALA A 49 7.89 -13.60 18.16
C ALA A 49 9.44 -13.61 18.17
N THR A 50 10.01 -14.78 17.91
CA THR A 50 11.46 -14.96 17.80
C THR A 50 11.96 -14.51 16.42
N GLU A 51 13.27 -14.29 16.27
CA GLU A 51 13.85 -13.94 14.96
C GLU A 51 13.59 -15.02 13.90
N ALA A 52 13.57 -16.30 14.30
CA ALA A 52 13.24 -17.40 13.42
C ALA A 52 11.78 -17.32 12.93
N ASP A 53 10.85 -16.89 13.78
CA ASP A 53 9.44 -16.70 13.38
C ASP A 53 9.32 -15.56 12.36
N LEU A 54 10.03 -14.44 12.59
CA LEU A 54 10.03 -13.30 11.67
C LEU A 54 10.67 -13.65 10.31
N GLN A 55 11.71 -14.48 10.32
CA GLN A 55 12.34 -14.99 9.11
C GLN A 55 11.39 -15.92 8.35
N ALA A 56 10.72 -16.86 9.03
CA ALA A 56 9.74 -17.75 8.41
C ALA A 56 8.58 -16.97 7.74
N VAL A 57 8.14 -15.87 8.35
CA VAL A 57 7.18 -14.96 7.70
C VAL A 57 7.77 -14.32 6.44
N THR A 58 9.00 -13.81 6.51
CA THR A 58 9.67 -13.21 5.36
C THR A 58 9.80 -14.20 4.21
N ASP A 59 10.16 -15.45 4.50
CA ASP A 59 10.25 -16.52 3.51
C ASP A 59 8.87 -16.80 2.89
N SER A 60 7.81 -16.84 3.71
CA SER A 60 6.43 -17.01 3.20
C SER A 60 5.98 -15.88 2.27
N HIS A 61 6.45 -14.63 2.47
CA HIS A 61 6.17 -13.52 1.56
C HIS A 61 6.85 -13.73 0.21
N HIS A 62 8.10 -14.16 0.22
CA HIS A 62 8.84 -14.47 -1.00
C HIS A 62 8.20 -15.63 -1.76
N ASP A 63 7.80 -16.69 -1.06
CA ASP A 63 7.08 -17.83 -1.63
C ASP A 63 5.78 -17.39 -2.29
N LEU A 64 4.94 -16.62 -1.58
CA LEU A 64 3.67 -16.11 -2.10
C LEU A 64 3.89 -15.31 -3.39
N LEU A 65 4.83 -14.36 -3.39
CA LEU A 65 5.08 -13.56 -4.58
C LEU A 65 5.69 -14.39 -5.72
N ALA A 66 6.54 -15.37 -5.41
CA ALA A 66 7.11 -16.27 -6.39
C ALA A 66 6.04 -17.10 -7.11
N THR A 67 4.95 -17.50 -6.43
CA THR A 67 3.82 -18.20 -7.10
C THR A 67 3.19 -17.38 -8.23
N HIS A 68 3.23 -16.05 -8.12
CA HIS A 68 2.71 -15.15 -9.14
C HIS A 68 3.77 -14.77 -10.17
N LEU A 69 5.00 -14.47 -9.76
CA LEU A 69 6.04 -14.05 -10.70
C LEU A 69 6.68 -15.23 -11.46
N GLY A 70 6.45 -16.46 -11.00
CA GLY A 70 6.99 -17.69 -11.57
C GLY A 70 8.48 -17.89 -11.30
N ASP A 71 9.08 -17.07 -10.44
CA ASP A 71 10.53 -17.02 -10.21
C ASP A 71 10.83 -16.44 -8.81
N MET A 72 11.59 -17.20 -8.02
CA MET A 72 11.96 -16.84 -6.64
C MET A 72 12.89 -15.63 -6.58
N GLU A 73 13.85 -15.53 -7.49
CA GLU A 73 14.79 -14.41 -7.51
C GLU A 73 14.11 -13.13 -7.97
N LYS A 74 13.15 -13.21 -8.91
CA LYS A 74 12.29 -12.05 -9.22
C LYS A 74 11.46 -11.61 -8.02
N ALA A 75 10.91 -12.56 -7.24
CA ALA A 75 10.15 -12.25 -6.04
C ALA A 75 11.01 -11.55 -4.97
N LYS A 76 12.21 -12.07 -4.71
CA LYS A 76 13.17 -11.43 -3.79
C LYS A 76 13.56 -10.02 -4.24
N ASN A 77 13.82 -9.83 -5.53
CA ASN A 77 14.19 -8.52 -6.07
C ASN A 77 13.01 -7.52 -6.10
N ALA A 78 11.78 -8.02 -6.23
CA ALA A 78 10.59 -7.17 -6.27
C ALA A 78 10.16 -6.71 -4.88
N ILE A 79 10.30 -7.54 -3.83
CA ILE A 79 9.95 -7.17 -2.46
C ILE A 79 10.93 -6.12 -1.93
N ARG A 80 10.38 -5.00 -1.46
CA ARG A 80 11.16 -3.91 -0.86
C ARG A 80 11.13 -3.96 0.66
N TYR A 81 10.05 -4.44 1.25
CA TYR A 81 9.91 -4.55 2.68
C TYR A 81 8.90 -5.63 3.08
N SER A 82 9.20 -6.40 4.12
CA SER A 82 8.30 -7.38 4.73
C SER A 82 7.82 -6.90 6.10
N TYR A 83 6.50 -6.76 6.27
CA TYR A 83 5.87 -6.49 7.56
C TYR A 83 5.67 -7.81 8.30
N THR A 84 6.50 -8.06 9.32
CA THR A 84 6.56 -9.38 9.99
C THR A 84 5.99 -9.40 11.40
N ARG A 85 5.72 -8.24 12.01
CA ARG A 85 5.37 -8.13 13.43
C ARG A 85 3.86 -8.09 13.68
N HIS A 86 3.26 -6.91 13.76
CA HIS A 86 1.84 -6.75 14.11
C HIS A 86 0.94 -6.80 12.88
N ILE A 87 1.48 -6.42 11.73
CA ILE A 87 0.83 -6.44 10.43
C ILE A 87 1.52 -7.51 9.60
N ASN A 88 0.74 -8.31 8.89
CA ASN A 88 1.20 -9.28 7.91
C ASN A 88 1.05 -8.71 6.50
N GLY A 89 2.11 -8.79 5.72
CA GLY A 89 2.15 -8.26 4.36
C GLY A 89 3.52 -7.78 3.94
N PHE A 90 3.63 -7.25 2.73
CA PHE A 90 4.88 -6.76 2.19
C PHE A 90 4.64 -5.63 1.18
N THR A 91 5.68 -4.85 0.90
CA THR A 91 5.71 -3.92 -0.23
C THR A 91 6.53 -4.51 -1.36
N ALA A 92 6.05 -4.38 -2.60
CA ALA A 92 6.74 -4.88 -3.78
C ALA A 92 6.59 -3.93 -4.97
N VAL A 93 7.58 -3.96 -5.86
CA VAL A 93 7.56 -3.26 -7.14
C VAL A 93 6.90 -4.14 -8.20
N LEU A 94 5.66 -3.80 -8.55
CA LEU A 94 4.79 -4.59 -9.41
C LEU A 94 4.17 -3.72 -10.49
N ASP A 95 3.82 -4.33 -11.61
CA ASP A 95 2.90 -3.73 -12.56
C ASP A 95 1.42 -3.92 -12.13
N ALA A 96 0.50 -3.30 -12.86
CA ALA A 96 -0.91 -3.34 -12.50
C ALA A 96 -1.55 -4.73 -12.66
N GLU A 97 -1.08 -5.51 -13.63
CA GLU A 97 -1.60 -6.86 -13.89
C GLU A 97 -1.08 -7.86 -12.85
N GLU A 98 0.21 -7.78 -12.49
CA GLU A 98 0.84 -8.50 -11.39
C GLU A 98 0.07 -8.23 -10.08
N ALA A 99 -0.17 -6.96 -9.73
CA ALA A 99 -0.90 -6.57 -8.52
C ALA A 99 -2.36 -7.09 -8.52
N ALA A 100 -3.07 -6.97 -9.64
CA ALA A 100 -4.45 -7.43 -9.77
C ALA A 100 -4.58 -8.96 -9.66
N ARG A 101 -3.55 -9.70 -10.08
CA ARG A 101 -3.49 -11.15 -9.96
C ARG A 101 -3.19 -11.59 -8.53
N ILE A 102 -2.27 -10.92 -7.85
CA ILE A 102 -1.96 -11.18 -6.42
C ILE A 102 -3.17 -10.89 -5.54
N ALA A 103 -3.96 -9.85 -5.85
CA ALA A 103 -5.18 -9.51 -5.11
C ALA A 103 -6.24 -10.63 -5.09
N LYS A 104 -6.13 -11.63 -5.98
CA LYS A 104 -7.05 -12.79 -6.04
C LYS A 104 -6.52 -14.00 -5.25
N HIS A 105 -5.31 -13.94 -4.71
CA HIS A 105 -4.72 -15.05 -3.98
C HIS A 105 -5.42 -15.26 -2.62
N PRO A 106 -5.77 -16.50 -2.25
CA PRO A 106 -6.34 -16.79 -0.94
C PRO A 106 -5.45 -16.28 0.20
N GLY A 107 -6.03 -15.59 1.18
CA GLY A 107 -5.28 -14.99 2.29
C GLY A 107 -4.70 -13.60 2.01
N VAL A 108 -4.73 -13.12 0.76
CA VAL A 108 -4.52 -11.69 0.48
C VAL A 108 -5.79 -10.93 0.81
N VAL A 109 -5.71 -9.99 1.76
CA VAL A 109 -6.84 -9.16 2.19
C VAL A 109 -7.03 -7.98 1.25
N SER A 110 -5.94 -7.30 0.87
CA SER A 110 -5.99 -6.19 -0.08
C SER A 110 -4.63 -5.93 -0.74
N VAL A 111 -4.66 -5.46 -1.98
CA VAL A 111 -3.47 -4.94 -2.69
C VAL A 111 -3.77 -3.51 -3.13
N PHE A 112 -2.91 -2.56 -2.78
CA PHE A 112 -3.11 -1.15 -3.13
C PHE A 112 -1.79 -0.44 -3.39
N PRO A 113 -1.77 0.63 -4.21
CA PRO A 113 -0.55 1.39 -4.46
C PRO A 113 0.04 1.95 -3.16
N ASP A 114 1.33 1.76 -2.95
CA ASP A 114 2.07 2.37 -1.86
C ASP A 114 2.19 3.87 -2.12
N ARG A 115 1.80 4.68 -1.13
CA ARG A 115 1.80 6.13 -1.22
C ARG A 115 2.56 6.68 -0.04
N MET A 116 3.61 7.44 -0.32
CA MET A 116 4.25 8.25 0.72
C MET A 116 3.23 9.19 1.34
N LYS A 117 3.07 9.10 2.65
CA LYS A 117 2.32 10.06 3.45
C LYS A 117 3.28 11.15 3.91
N LYS A 118 2.90 12.41 3.69
CA LYS A 118 3.55 13.54 4.34
C LYS A 118 3.04 13.60 5.78
N LEU A 119 3.96 13.46 6.72
CA LEU A 119 3.70 13.63 8.14
C LEU A 119 3.45 15.13 8.43
N HIS A 120 2.32 15.46 9.03
CA HIS A 120 1.94 16.77 9.56
C HIS A 120 2.58 17.08 10.94
N THR A 121 2.80 16.09 11.80
CA THR A 121 3.29 16.15 13.18
C THR A 121 4.00 14.84 13.60
N THR A 122 5.34 14.85 13.69
CA THR A 122 6.11 13.70 14.23
C THR A 122 6.28 13.73 15.75
N ASN A 123 5.66 14.69 16.43
CA ASN A 123 6.00 14.99 17.82
C ASN A 123 4.81 15.36 18.72
N SER A 124 3.67 14.72 18.50
CA SER A 124 2.45 14.96 19.28
C SER A 124 2.60 14.65 20.77
N TRP A 125 3.53 13.76 21.14
CA TRP A 125 3.86 13.50 22.54
C TRP A 125 4.55 14.70 23.21
N ASP A 126 5.48 15.37 22.52
CA ASP A 126 6.10 16.60 23.02
C ASP A 126 5.09 17.75 23.06
N PHE A 127 4.21 17.87 22.06
CA PHE A 127 3.13 18.86 22.08
C PHE A 127 2.21 18.71 23.30
N MET A 128 1.89 17.46 23.67
CA MET A 128 1.09 17.15 24.86
C MET A 128 1.89 17.18 26.17
N LEU A 129 3.19 17.46 26.12
CA LEU A 129 4.12 17.39 27.27
C LEU A 129 4.09 16.01 27.96
N LEU A 130 3.90 14.94 27.18
CA LEU A 130 3.84 13.55 27.64
C LEU A 130 5.15 12.79 27.40
N ASN A 131 6.17 13.44 26.83
CA ASN A 131 7.48 12.83 26.70
C ASN A 131 8.18 12.74 28.08
N LYS A 132 9.16 11.84 28.20
CA LYS A 132 9.89 11.65 29.47
C LYS A 132 10.97 12.72 29.73
N GLU A 133 11.28 13.54 28.73
CA GLU A 133 12.38 14.51 28.76
C GLU A 133 11.92 15.92 29.14
N ILE A 134 10.63 16.22 29.01
CA ILE A 134 10.02 17.46 29.49
C ILE A 134 9.75 17.29 30.98
N GLU A 135 10.28 18.21 31.79
CA GLU A 135 9.84 18.34 33.17
C GLU A 135 8.33 18.56 33.17
N ILE A 136 7.59 17.55 33.64
CA ILE A 136 6.14 17.66 33.82
C ILE A 136 5.92 18.96 34.58
N PRO A 137 5.20 19.95 34.01
CA PRO A 137 4.99 21.20 34.68
C PRO A 137 4.46 20.88 36.07
N SER A 138 5.12 21.40 37.10
CA SER A 138 4.77 21.20 38.52
C SER A 138 3.34 21.67 38.85
N GLY A 139 2.64 22.21 37.85
CA GLY A 139 1.22 22.47 37.76
C GLY A 139 0.36 21.35 38.32
N LYS A 140 -0.51 21.77 39.23
CA LYS A 140 -1.44 20.98 40.03
C LYS A 140 -2.35 20.04 39.22
N ILE A 141 -2.51 20.24 37.91
CA ILE A 141 -3.51 19.55 37.07
C ILE A 141 -3.20 18.06 36.90
N TRP A 142 -1.98 17.68 36.51
CA TRP A 142 -1.62 16.26 36.33
C TRP A 142 -1.73 15.47 37.63
N LYS A 143 -1.25 16.05 38.74
CA LYS A 143 -1.41 15.46 40.09
C LYS A 143 -2.87 15.43 40.56
N ALA A 144 -3.64 16.50 40.33
CA ALA A 144 -5.06 16.57 40.70
C ALA A 144 -5.90 15.56 39.93
N ALA A 145 -5.55 15.29 38.67
CA ALA A 145 -6.17 14.26 37.84
C ALA A 145 -5.66 12.84 38.15
N ARG A 146 -4.82 12.64 39.17
CA ARG A 146 -4.13 11.36 39.46
C ARG A 146 -3.45 10.76 38.23
N PHE A 147 -2.89 11.61 37.36
CA PHE A 147 -2.28 11.22 36.09
C PHE A 147 -3.20 10.39 35.18
N GLY A 148 -4.52 10.51 35.33
CA GLY A 148 -5.47 9.72 34.55
C GLY A 148 -5.59 8.27 35.03
N GLU A 149 -5.39 7.99 36.32
CA GLU A 149 -5.54 6.65 36.88
C GLU A 149 -6.87 5.99 36.48
N ASN A 150 -6.80 4.77 35.96
CA ASN A 150 -7.92 3.99 35.41
C ASN A 150 -8.61 4.62 34.18
N VAL A 151 -7.94 5.55 33.49
CA VAL A 151 -8.44 6.17 32.24
C VAL A 151 -7.42 5.93 31.12
N ILE A 152 -7.90 5.50 29.95
CA ILE A 152 -7.10 5.41 28.73
C ILE A 152 -7.56 6.53 27.79
N ILE A 153 -6.64 7.42 27.42
CA ILE A 153 -6.86 8.46 26.42
C ILE A 153 -6.07 8.09 25.17
N GLY A 154 -6.78 7.66 24.12
CA GLY A 154 -6.17 7.39 22.82
C GLY A 154 -6.14 8.66 21.98
N ASN A 155 -4.95 9.12 21.60
CA ASN A 155 -4.80 10.19 20.63
C ASN A 155 -4.43 9.61 19.27
N LEU A 156 -5.29 9.76 18.26
CA LEU A 156 -4.99 9.39 16.88
C LEU A 156 -4.63 10.66 16.12
N ASP A 157 -3.34 10.85 15.98
CA ASP A 157 -2.79 11.89 15.11
C ASP A 157 -2.58 11.31 13.70
N SER A 158 -2.80 12.11 12.66
CA SER A 158 -2.50 11.70 11.28
C SER A 158 -1.00 11.54 11.03
N GLY A 159 -0.20 11.95 12.02
CA GLY A 159 1.22 12.15 11.91
C GLY A 159 1.50 13.29 10.99
#